data_AF-A0A821UQN6-F1
#
_entry.id   AF-A0A821UQN6-F1
#
_cell.length_a   1.000
_cell.length_b   1.000
_cell.length_c   1.000
_cell.angle_alpha   90.00
_cell.angle_beta   90.00
_cell.angle_gamma   90.00
#
_symmetry.space_group_name_H-M   'P 1'
#
loop_
_entity.id
_entity.type
_entity.pdbx_description
1 polymer ?
#
loop_
_entity_poly.entity_id
_entity_poly.type
_entity_poly.pdbx_seq_one_letter_code
_entity_poly.pdbx_strand_id
1 'polypeptide(L)'
;MSVAIMMWYAGGAYALPLTASFPPSPKEIITSLQYLKITKLLAVALILEEIIEWLHQYDDIGFQALACLKFVIYGGACCSTDICNELIEHGVNVTNMYGST
;
A
#
# COMPACT_ATOMS: atom_id res chain seq x y z
N MET A 1 6.62 -17.25 1.65
CA MET A 1 5.54 -18.03 0.99
C MET A 1 4.19 -18.01 1.72
N SER A 2 4.06 -17.47 2.94
CA SER A 2 2.86 -17.70 3.78
C SER A 2 1.72 -16.67 3.67
N VAL A 3 1.96 -15.42 3.27
CA VAL A 3 0.96 -14.34 3.37
C VAL A 3 -0.11 -14.42 2.28
N ALA A 4 0.29 -14.57 1.02
CA ALA A 4 -0.64 -14.67 -0.11
C ALA A 4 -1.55 -15.90 0.03
N ILE A 5 -0.99 -17.02 0.51
CA ILE A 5 -1.74 -18.27 0.77
C ILE A 5 -2.72 -18.07 1.94
N MET A 6 -2.31 -17.43 3.04
CA MET A 6 -3.22 -17.10 4.14
C MET A 6 -4.39 -16.19 3.71
N MET A 7 -4.15 -15.25 2.79
CA MET A 7 -5.23 -14.38 2.29
C MET A 7 -6.29 -15.17 1.52
N TRP A 8 -5.91 -16.18 0.75
CA TRP A 8 -6.86 -17.09 0.09
C TRP A 8 -7.65 -17.93 1.09
N TYR A 9 -6.99 -18.50 2.11
CA TYR A 9 -7.70 -19.27 3.16
C TYR A 9 -8.69 -18.42 3.96
N ALA A 10 -8.44 -17.13 4.09
CA ALA A 10 -9.34 -16.19 4.75
C ALA A 10 -10.50 -15.69 3.84
N GLY A 11 -10.64 -16.21 2.62
CA GLY A 11 -11.65 -15.77 1.65
C GLY A 11 -11.37 -14.40 1.03
N GLY A 12 -10.12 -13.93 1.11
CA GLY A 12 -9.69 -12.67 0.52
C GLY A 12 -9.47 -12.77 -0.99
N ALA A 13 -9.83 -11.70 -1.71
CA ALA A 13 -9.44 -11.53 -3.10
C ALA A 13 -8.03 -10.93 -3.18
N TYR A 14 -7.19 -11.50 -4.04
CA TYR A 14 -5.87 -10.93 -4.36
C TYR A 14 -5.96 -10.14 -5.66
N ALA A 15 -5.38 -8.96 -5.67
CA ALA A 15 -5.29 -8.10 -6.84
C ALA A 15 -3.82 -7.79 -7.12
N LEU A 16 -3.47 -7.84 -8.39
CA LEU A 16 -2.22 -7.28 -8.88
C LEU A 16 -2.47 -5.82 -9.31
N PRO A 17 -1.50 -4.92 -9.11
CA PRO A 17 -1.61 -3.56 -9.63
C PRO A 17 -1.80 -3.59 -11.15
N LEU A 18 -2.74 -2.79 -11.63
CA LEU A 18 -2.99 -2.57 -13.06
C LEU A 18 -1.85 -1.70 -13.58
N THR A 19 -0.79 -2.34 -14.06
CA THR A 19 0.42 -1.66 -14.54
C THR A 19 0.80 -2.11 -15.95
N ALA A 20 1.33 -1.18 -16.73
CA ALA A 20 1.88 -1.45 -18.05
C ALA A 20 3.36 -1.91 -18.01
N SER A 21 4.09 -1.60 -16.94
CA SER A 21 5.53 -1.87 -16.82
C SER A 21 5.96 -2.10 -15.37
N PHE A 22 6.97 -2.94 -15.14
CA PHE A 22 7.54 -3.16 -13.81
C PHE A 22 8.87 -2.39 -13.67
N PRO A 23 9.11 -1.62 -12.59
CA PRO A 23 8.21 -1.40 -11.44
C PRO A 23 7.00 -0.50 -11.77
N PRO A 24 5.85 -0.71 -11.11
CA PRO A 24 4.65 0.09 -11.34
C PRO A 24 4.84 1.54 -10.85
N SER A 25 4.29 2.50 -11.58
CA SER A 25 4.36 3.90 -11.16
C SER A 25 3.40 4.20 -9.99
N PRO A 26 3.69 5.19 -9.13
CA PRO A 26 2.81 5.56 -8.02
C PRO A 26 1.37 5.85 -8.47
N LYS A 27 1.22 6.53 -9.61
CA LYS A 27 -0.08 6.81 -10.23
C LYS A 27 -0.86 5.53 -10.58
N GLU A 28 -0.22 4.53 -11.16
CA GLU A 28 -0.86 3.25 -11.49
C GLU A 28 -1.28 2.50 -10.23
N ILE A 29 -0.45 2.53 -9.18
CA ILE A 29 -0.78 1.91 -7.90
C ILE A 29 -2.01 2.59 -7.28
N ILE A 30 -2.01 3.91 -7.18
CA ILE A 30 -3.15 4.68 -6.65
C ILE A 30 -4.42 4.42 -7.47
N THR A 31 -4.31 4.44 -8.80
CA THR A 31 -5.45 4.14 -9.69
C THR A 31 -5.99 2.73 -9.43
N SER A 32 -5.10 1.76 -9.23
CA SER A 32 -5.47 0.38 -8.90
C SER A 32 -6.15 0.27 -7.54
N LEU A 33 -5.64 0.97 -6.51
CA LEU A 33 -6.22 1.01 -5.17
C LEU A 33 -7.66 1.55 -5.20
N GLN A 34 -7.88 2.64 -5.95
CA GLN A 34 -9.20 3.26 -6.10
C GLN A 34 -10.16 2.38 -6.91
N TYR A 35 -9.75 1.93 -8.09
CA TYR A 35 -10.60 1.18 -9.02
C TYR A 35 -11.04 -0.16 -8.43
N LEU A 36 -10.13 -0.87 -7.77
CA LEU A 36 -10.38 -2.18 -7.18
C LEU A 36 -10.85 -2.10 -5.72
N LYS A 37 -10.96 -0.89 -5.15
CA LYS A 37 -11.36 -0.64 -3.75
C LYS A 37 -10.56 -1.50 -2.76
N ILE A 38 -9.25 -1.49 -2.92
CA ILE A 38 -8.34 -2.33 -2.12
C ILE A 38 -8.40 -1.92 -0.65
N THR A 39 -8.55 -2.91 0.23
CA THR A 39 -8.64 -2.70 1.70
C THR A 39 -7.35 -3.06 2.43
N LYS A 40 -6.48 -3.86 1.80
CA LYS A 40 -5.20 -4.30 2.37
C LYS A 40 -4.12 -4.20 1.29
N LEU A 41 -3.03 -3.51 1.60
CA LEU A 41 -1.87 -3.38 0.73
C LEU A 41 -0.67 -4.07 1.37
N LEU A 42 0.05 -4.89 0.60
CA LEU A 42 1.35 -5.42 0.96
C LEU A 42 2.39 -4.81 0.00
N ALA A 43 3.36 -4.06 0.52
CA ALA A 43 4.32 -3.33 -0.30
C ALA A 43 5.72 -3.30 0.35
N VAL A 44 6.73 -2.88 -0.41
CA VAL A 44 8.06 -2.55 0.13
C VAL A 44 8.05 -1.10 0.61
N ALA A 45 8.86 -0.77 1.62
CA ALA A 45 8.95 0.59 2.18
C ALA A 45 9.17 1.67 1.10
N LEU A 46 10.06 1.41 0.13
CA LEU A 46 10.32 2.31 -1.00
C LEU A 46 9.06 2.67 -1.80
N ILE A 47 8.19 1.69 -2.05
CA ILE A 47 6.94 1.93 -2.78
C ILE A 47 5.97 2.79 -1.96
N LEU A 48 5.97 2.64 -0.63
CA LEU A 48 5.17 3.49 0.24
C LEU A 48 5.68 4.93 0.25
N GLU A 49 7.00 5.11 0.30
CA GLU A 49 7.65 6.42 0.16
C GLU A 49 7.23 7.11 -1.14
N GLU A 50 7.37 6.44 -2.28
CA GLU A 50 6.99 7.00 -3.58
C GLU A 50 5.49 7.31 -3.69
N ILE A 51 4.63 6.51 -3.06
CA ILE A 51 3.18 6.76 -3.02
C ILE A 51 2.88 8.02 -2.20
N ILE A 52 3.42 8.13 -0.99
CA ILE A 52 3.16 9.28 -0.12
C ILE A 52 3.68 10.57 -0.75
N GLU A 53 4.91 10.56 -1.28
CA GLU A 53 5.47 11.71 -1.99
C GLU A 53 4.61 12.10 -3.20
N TRP A 54 4.07 11.12 -3.92
CA TRP A 54 3.14 11.40 -5.02
C TRP A 54 1.83 11.99 -4.53
N LEU A 55 1.27 11.53 -3.40
CA LEU A 55 0.05 12.07 -2.81
C LEU A 55 0.22 13.53 -2.35
N HIS A 56 1.38 13.89 -1.81
CA HIS A 56 1.70 15.28 -1.43
C HIS A 56 1.64 16.26 -2.60
N GLN A 57 1.86 15.81 -3.83
CA GLN A 57 1.77 16.67 -5.02
C GLN A 57 0.34 17.12 -5.33
N TYR A 58 -0.68 16.50 -4.71
CA TYR A 58 -2.10 16.72 -4.98
C TYR A 58 -2.92 17.12 -3.74
N ASP A 59 -2.25 17.61 -2.68
CA ASP A 59 -2.84 18.05 -1.40
C ASP A 59 -3.80 16.99 -0.77
N ASP A 60 -4.73 17.41 0.09
CA ASP A 60 -5.69 16.54 0.80
C ASP A 60 -6.56 15.65 -0.12
N ILE A 61 -6.68 16.01 -1.41
CA ILE A 61 -7.41 15.22 -2.41
C ILE A 61 -6.68 13.89 -2.68
N GLY A 62 -5.34 13.89 -2.59
CA GLY A 62 -4.53 12.70 -2.76
C GLY A 62 -4.95 11.60 -1.78
N PHE A 63 -5.05 11.92 -0.49
CA PHE A 63 -5.35 10.92 0.53
C PHE A 63 -6.77 10.34 0.45
N GLN A 64 -7.71 11.04 -0.19
CA GLN A 64 -9.03 10.46 -0.50
C GLN A 64 -8.91 9.21 -1.39
N ALA A 65 -7.84 9.09 -2.18
CA ALA A 65 -7.58 7.89 -2.96
C ALA A 65 -7.32 6.64 -2.10
N LEU A 66 -6.89 6.84 -0.85
CA LEU A 66 -6.66 5.78 0.11
C LEU A 66 -7.89 5.47 0.99
N ALA A 67 -9.05 6.08 0.75
CA ALA A 67 -10.22 5.97 1.64
C ALA A 67 -10.72 4.53 1.87
N CYS A 68 -10.49 3.61 0.93
CA CYS A 68 -10.85 2.19 1.10
C CYS A 68 -9.78 1.38 1.85
N LEU A 69 -8.56 1.89 1.92
CA LEU A 69 -7.40 1.20 2.48
C LEU A 69 -7.48 1.22 4.01
N LYS A 70 -7.45 0.03 4.62
CA LYS A 70 -7.56 -0.13 6.08
C LYS A 70 -6.28 -0.62 6.71
N PHE A 71 -5.50 -1.39 5.95
CA PHE A 71 -4.25 -1.99 6.41
C PHE A 71 -3.17 -1.87 5.35
N VAL A 72 -2.00 -1.42 5.77
CA VAL A 72 -0.74 -1.49 5.02
C VAL A 72 0.19 -2.41 5.78
N ILE A 73 0.71 -3.41 5.09
CA ILE A 73 1.78 -4.26 5.58
C ILE A 73 3.01 -3.93 4.73
N TYR A 74 4.11 -3.60 5.38
CA TYR A 74 5.36 -3.33 4.69
C TYR A 74 6.47 -4.27 5.14
N GLY A 75 7.46 -4.49 4.29
CA GLY A 75 8.62 -5.32 4.61
C GLY A 75 9.74 -5.17 3.59
N GLY A 76 10.84 -5.90 3.78
CA GLY A 76 11.99 -5.90 2.87
C GLY A 76 12.94 -4.70 3.00
N ALA A 77 12.52 -3.63 3.67
CA ALA A 77 13.35 -2.48 4.03
C ALA A 77 12.79 -1.77 5.28
N CYS A 78 13.60 -0.90 5.89
CA CYS A 78 13.12 0.02 6.92
C CYS A 78 12.22 1.09 6.26
N CYS A 79 11.13 1.47 6.92
CA CYS A 79 10.26 2.56 6.48
C CYS A 79 10.37 3.72 7.46
N SER A 80 10.38 4.95 6.95
CA SER A 80 10.39 6.14 7.82
C SER A 80 9.18 6.18 8.74
N THR A 81 9.41 6.55 10.00
CA THR A 81 8.35 6.73 11.00
C THR A 81 7.34 7.79 10.56
N ASP A 82 7.80 8.85 9.88
CA ASP A 82 6.93 9.96 9.46
C ASP A 82 5.87 9.49 8.45
N ILE A 83 6.28 8.65 7.50
CA ILE A 83 5.37 8.04 6.51
C ILE A 83 4.37 7.09 7.16
N CYS A 84 4.83 6.32 8.15
CA CYS A 84 3.93 5.44 8.90
C CYS A 84 2.90 6.26 9.69
N ASN A 85 3.33 7.34 10.35
CA ASN A 85 2.46 8.21 11.12
C ASN A 85 1.43 8.90 10.23
N GLU A 86 1.85 9.37 9.05
CA GLU A 86 0.95 10.04 8.11
C GLU A 86 -0.16 9.12 7.61
N LEU A 87 0.16 7.86 7.28
CA LEU A 87 -0.85 6.86 6.95
C LEU A 87 -1.81 6.60 8.12
N ILE A 88 -1.30 6.56 9.35
CA ILE A 88 -2.09 6.37 10.57
C ILE A 88 -3.03 7.55 10.82
N GLU A 89 -2.57 8.79 10.62
CA GLU A 89 -3.38 10.01 10.74
C GLU A 89 -4.57 10.00 9.77
N HIS A 90 -4.41 9.36 8.61
CA HIS A 90 -5.47 9.15 7.62
C HIS A 90 -6.30 7.87 7.85
N GLY A 91 -6.17 7.23 9.02
CA GLY A 91 -6.98 6.09 9.43
C GLY A 91 -6.52 4.73 8.87
N VAL A 92 -5.31 4.65 8.30
CA VAL A 92 -4.74 3.41 7.78
C VAL A 92 -3.87 2.74 8.84
N ASN A 93 -4.17 1.49 9.17
CA ASN A 93 -3.34 0.72 10.11
C ASN A 93 -2.07 0.24 9.40
N VAL A 94 -0.91 0.56 9.96
CA VAL A 94 0.38 0.17 9.38
C VAL A 94 1.04 -0.91 10.23
N THR A 95 1.61 -1.94 9.60
CA THR A 95 2.34 -3.03 10.27
C THR A 95 3.59 -3.41 9.49
N ASN A 96 4.69 -3.58 10.21
CA ASN A 96 5.93 -4.12 9.67
C ASN A 96 5.88 -5.66 9.66
N MET A 97 6.24 -6.26 8.54
CA MET A 97 6.54 -7.67 8.40
C MET A 97 8.05 -7.83 8.16
N TYR A 98 8.77 -8.15 9.23
CA TYR A 98 10.19 -8.46 9.18
C TYR A 98 10.43 -9.95 8.94
N GLY A 99 11.31 -10.27 7.99
CA GLY A 99 11.74 -11.64 7.72
C GLY A 99 12.65 -11.74 6.49
N SER A 100 13.27 -12.89 6.31
CA SER A 100 14.04 -13.26 5.11
C SER A 100 13.39 -14.46 4.42
N THR A 101 13.62 -14.60 3.11
CA THR A 101 13.12 -15.73 2.30
C THR A 101 13.77 -17.05 2.65
#